data_AF-A0A661ULI3-F1
#
_entry.id   AF-A0A661ULI3-F1
#
_cell.length_a   1.000
_cell.length_b   1.000
_cell.length_c   1.000
_cell.angle_alpha   90.00
_cell.angle_beta   90.00
_cell.angle_gamma   90.00
#
_symmetry.space_group_name_H-M   'P 1'
#
loop_
_entity.id
_entity.type
_entity.pdbx_description
1 polymer ?
#
loop_
_entity_poly.entity_id
_entity_poly.type
_entity_poly.pdbx_seq_one_letter_code
_entity_poly.pdbx_strand_id
1 'polypeptide(L)'
;MKTGFLILRALIILLLAGNIFFAACTQEKSISAETPESKRKELLSKAAELTENRKFQKAEKLFQRLFSRKADYELFYYWAKLKIAENDISGAITKFRKASMLTRKPEIWLELLEFEAKTANEYFPNDYHKFLEFAKEKDKLKAKNFYRIWEQNNSN
;
A
#
# COMPACT_ATOMS: atom_id res chain seq x y z
N MET A 1 -16.67 53.68 34.11
CA MET A 1 -16.12 53.80 32.74
C MET A 1 -14.87 52.93 32.61
N LYS A 2 -14.96 51.66 32.18
CA LYS A 2 -13.78 50.79 31.92
C LYS A 2 -14.10 49.45 31.22
N THR A 3 -15.16 49.37 30.41
CA THR A 3 -15.55 48.11 29.73
C THR A 3 -15.51 48.19 28.19
N GLY A 4 -15.46 49.39 27.60
CA GLY A 4 -15.45 49.55 26.13
C GLY A 4 -14.10 49.31 25.45
N PHE A 5 -12.99 49.29 26.19
CA PHE A 5 -11.64 49.31 25.60
C PHE A 5 -11.06 47.92 25.28
N LEU A 6 -11.65 46.85 25.83
CA LEU A 6 -11.13 45.48 25.66
C LEU A 6 -11.68 44.77 24.42
N ILE A 7 -12.87 45.15 23.93
CA ILE A 7 -13.49 44.51 22.77
C ILE A 7 -12.86 44.99 21.45
N LEU A 8 -12.33 46.22 21.41
CA LEU A 8 -11.74 46.79 20.20
C LEU A 8 -10.36 46.19 19.85
N ARG A 9 -9.61 45.66 20.83
CA ARG A 9 -8.30 45.04 20.57
C ARG A 9 -8.39 43.60 20.04
N ALA A 10 -9.49 42.89 20.30
CA ALA A 10 -9.70 41.54 19.76
C ALA A 10 -10.01 41.56 18.25
N LEU A 11 -10.62 42.62 17.74
CA LEU A 11 -10.97 42.72 16.31
C LEU A 11 -9.77 43.00 15.40
N ILE A 12 -8.74 43.71 15.90
CA ILE A 12 -7.56 44.08 15.09
C ILE A 12 -6.63 42.87 14.86
N ILE A 13 -6.60 41.91 15.79
CA ILE A 13 -5.78 40.70 15.63
C ILE A 13 -6.39 39.74 14.60
N LEU A 14 -7.71 39.76 14.40
CA LEU A 14 -8.37 38.92 13.40
C LEU A 14 -8.20 39.44 11.95
N LEU A 15 -7.90 40.72 11.76
CA LEU A 15 -7.76 41.35 10.44
C LEU A 15 -6.33 41.28 9.86
N LEU A 16 -5.31 40.97 10.67
CA LEU A 16 -3.93 40.82 10.20
C LEU A 16 -3.53 39.37 9.83
N ALA A 17 -4.36 38.38 10.13
CA ALA A 17 -4.14 36.99 9.74
C ALA A 17 -4.77 36.61 8.38
N GLY A 18 -5.46 37.55 7.71
CA GLY A 18 -6.27 37.29 6.52
C GLY A 18 -5.56 37.45 5.16
N ASN A 19 -4.31 37.91 5.11
CA ASN A 19 -3.62 38.23 3.84
C ASN A 19 -2.31 37.46 3.65
N ILE A 20 -2.38 36.13 3.68
CA ILE A 20 -1.32 35.29 3.11
C ILE A 20 -1.97 34.23 2.24
N PHE A 21 -2.52 34.64 1.11
CA PHE A 21 -2.83 33.71 0.01
C PHE A 21 -2.61 34.39 -1.34
N PHE A 22 -1.89 33.66 -2.19
CA PHE A 22 -1.54 33.92 -3.60
C PHE A 22 -0.44 34.94 -3.90
N ALA A 23 0.75 34.45 -4.24
CA ALA A 23 1.08 34.17 -5.64
C ALA A 23 2.58 33.87 -5.79
N ALA A 24 2.93 32.60 -5.62
CA ALA A 24 4.06 32.03 -6.34
C ALA A 24 3.67 30.60 -6.69
N CYS A 25 2.69 30.47 -7.59
CA CYS A 25 2.54 29.26 -8.39
C CYS A 25 3.70 29.30 -9.40
N THR A 26 4.92 29.07 -8.91
CA THR A 26 5.99 28.58 -9.77
C THR A 26 5.50 27.25 -10.27
N GLN A 27 5.11 27.24 -11.54
CA GLN A 27 4.95 26.05 -12.34
C GLN A 27 6.34 25.40 -12.41
N GLU A 28 6.75 24.74 -11.32
CA GLU A 28 7.80 23.75 -11.37
C GLU A 28 7.26 22.67 -12.28
N LYS A 29 7.66 22.77 -13.54
CA LYS A 29 7.69 21.69 -14.49
C LYS A 29 8.58 20.63 -13.84
N SER A 30 8.02 19.87 -12.90
CA SER A 30 8.63 18.67 -12.36
C SER A 30 8.60 17.69 -13.53
N ILE A 31 9.58 17.83 -14.41
CA ILE A 31 10.09 16.73 -15.19
C ILE A 31 10.70 15.80 -14.13
N SER A 32 9.82 15.13 -13.37
CA SER A 32 10.14 13.88 -12.72
C SER A 32 10.61 13.03 -13.88
N ALA A 33 11.92 12.96 -14.06
CA ALA A 33 12.52 12.06 -15.02
C ALA A 33 12.07 10.67 -14.58
N GLU A 34 10.98 10.20 -15.17
CA GLU A 34 10.45 8.88 -14.93
C GLU A 34 11.62 7.93 -15.09
N THR A 35 11.86 7.14 -14.05
CA THR A 35 12.93 6.14 -14.12
C THR A 35 12.58 5.24 -15.29
N PRO A 36 13.48 5.08 -16.28
CA PRO A 36 13.20 4.21 -17.41
C PRO A 36 12.70 2.86 -16.90
N GLU A 37 11.65 2.33 -17.52
CA GLU A 37 10.97 1.11 -17.07
C GLU A 37 11.97 -0.06 -16.90
N SER A 38 13.01 -0.12 -17.75
CA SER A 38 14.11 -1.08 -17.63
C SER A 38 14.87 -0.97 -16.30
N LYS A 39 15.24 0.25 -15.90
CA LYS A 39 15.94 0.53 -14.64
C LYS A 39 15.04 0.28 -13.43
N ARG A 40 13.73 0.51 -13.56
CA ARG A 40 12.76 0.16 -12.53
C ARG A 40 12.72 -1.36 -12.31
N LYS A 41 12.61 -2.15 -13.38
CA LYS A 41 12.63 -3.62 -13.33
C LYS A 41 13.93 -4.16 -12.74
N GLU A 42 15.07 -3.58 -13.12
CA GLU A 42 16.38 -3.94 -12.55
C GLU A 42 16.41 -3.72 -11.03
N LEU A 43 15.94 -2.56 -10.56
CA LEU A 43 15.89 -2.24 -9.13
C LEU A 43 14.92 -3.13 -8.34
N LEU A 44 13.78 -3.50 -8.94
CA LEU A 44 12.85 -4.47 -8.35
C LEU A 44 13.50 -5.86 -8.23
N SER A 45 14.12 -6.34 -9.30
CA SER A 45 14.83 -7.62 -9.31
C SER A 45 15.91 -7.66 -8.24
N LYS A 46 16.70 -6.59 -8.13
CA LYS A 46 17.71 -6.44 -7.08
C LYS A 46 17.12 -6.42 -5.67
N ALA A 47 15.96 -5.81 -5.46
CA ALA A 47 15.28 -5.81 -4.16
C ALA A 47 14.76 -7.21 -3.79
N ALA A 48 14.26 -7.97 -4.77
CA ALA A 48 13.86 -9.36 -4.59
C ALA A 48 15.07 -10.25 -4.24
N GLU A 49 16.18 -10.12 -4.96
CA GLU A 49 17.43 -10.84 -4.66
C GLU A 49 17.96 -10.52 -3.25
N LEU A 50 17.89 -9.24 -2.84
CA LEU A 50 18.26 -8.85 -1.46
C LEU A 50 17.32 -9.47 -0.41
N THR A 51 16.04 -9.65 -0.74
CA THR A 51 15.07 -10.32 0.11
C THR A 51 15.43 -11.79 0.30
N GLU A 52 15.72 -12.51 -0.79
CA GLU A 52 16.16 -13.92 -0.76
C GLU A 52 17.44 -14.10 0.04
N ASN A 53 18.38 -13.16 -0.10
CA ASN A 53 19.63 -13.13 0.66
C ASN A 53 19.48 -12.63 2.11
N ARG A 54 18.25 -12.47 2.62
CA ARG A 54 17.93 -11.98 3.98
C ARG A 54 18.53 -10.60 4.31
N LYS A 55 18.85 -9.79 3.31
CA LYS A 55 19.35 -8.40 3.46
C LYS A 55 18.18 -7.42 3.55
N PHE A 56 17.28 -7.66 4.52
CA PHE A 56 15.95 -7.05 4.59
C PHE A 56 15.96 -5.52 4.61
N GLN A 57 16.79 -4.90 5.45
CA GLN A 57 16.91 -3.44 5.51
C GLN A 57 17.33 -2.80 4.18
N LYS A 58 18.17 -3.49 3.39
CA LYS A 58 18.60 -3.00 2.07
C LYS A 58 17.48 -3.15 1.04
N ALA A 59 16.75 -4.27 1.08
CA ALA A 59 15.58 -4.50 0.23
C ALA A 59 14.48 -3.44 0.52
N GLU A 60 14.16 -3.21 1.79
CA GLU A 60 13.19 -2.21 2.25
C GLU A 60 13.55 -0.80 1.72
N LYS A 61 14.81 -0.38 1.84
CA LYS A 61 15.27 0.92 1.29
C LYS A 61 15.09 1.03 -0.22
N LEU A 62 15.31 -0.06 -0.98
CA LEU A 62 15.06 -0.06 -2.41
C LEU A 62 13.56 0.04 -2.74
N PHE A 63 12.71 -0.70 -2.03
CA PHE A 63 11.26 -0.60 -2.22
C PHE A 63 10.73 0.80 -1.88
N GLN A 64 11.21 1.43 -0.80
CA GLN A 64 10.86 2.82 -0.46
C GLN A 64 11.28 3.81 -1.55
N ARG A 65 12.48 3.64 -2.13
CA ARG A 65 12.96 4.46 -3.26
C ARG A 65 12.14 4.25 -4.54
N LEU A 66 11.68 3.03 -4.79
CA LEU A 66 10.80 2.74 -5.93
C LEU A 66 9.40 3.32 -5.72
N PHE A 67 8.87 3.22 -4.50
CA PHE A 67 7.57 3.76 -4.13
C PHE A 67 7.46 5.27 -4.34
N SER A 68 8.50 6.02 -3.96
CA SER A 68 8.52 7.47 -4.13
C SER A 68 8.51 7.93 -5.59
N ARG A 69 8.69 7.01 -6.55
CA ARG A 69 8.72 7.31 -7.99
C ARG A 69 7.43 6.91 -8.68
N LYS A 70 6.99 5.66 -8.47
CA LYS A 70 5.75 5.12 -9.03
C LYS A 70 5.34 3.88 -8.25
N ALA A 71 4.14 3.91 -7.70
CA ALA A 71 3.53 2.76 -7.06
C ALA A 71 2.73 1.95 -8.08
N ASP A 72 2.99 0.65 -8.16
CA ASP A 72 2.19 -0.30 -8.94
C ASP A 72 2.08 -1.65 -8.20
N TYR A 73 1.33 -2.57 -8.79
CA TYR A 73 1.08 -3.87 -8.16
C TYR A 73 2.36 -4.69 -7.97
N GLU A 74 3.34 -4.63 -8.89
CA GLU A 74 4.58 -5.44 -8.81
C GLU A 74 5.42 -5.01 -7.62
N LEU A 75 5.56 -3.70 -7.43
CA LEU A 75 6.25 -3.14 -6.29
C LEU A 75 5.65 -3.65 -4.98
N PHE A 76 4.34 -3.53 -4.82
CA PHE A 76 3.68 -3.97 -3.58
C PHE A 76 3.71 -5.49 -3.41
N TYR A 77 3.61 -6.25 -4.49
CA TYR A 77 3.70 -7.71 -4.47
C TYR A 77 5.07 -8.18 -3.95
N TYR A 78 6.17 -7.68 -4.53
CA TYR A 78 7.51 -8.04 -4.06
C TYR A 78 7.80 -7.51 -2.64
N TRP A 79 7.24 -6.36 -2.30
CA TRP A 79 7.36 -5.84 -0.93
C TRP A 79 6.59 -6.71 0.08
N ALA A 80 5.45 -7.28 -0.31
CA ALA A 80 4.74 -8.26 0.51
C ALA A 80 5.60 -9.51 0.76
N LYS A 81 6.30 -10.00 -0.28
CA LYS A 81 7.25 -11.12 -0.13
C LYS A 81 8.40 -10.80 0.84
N LEU A 82 8.92 -9.56 0.83
CA LEU A 82 9.86 -9.11 1.85
C LEU A 82 9.26 -9.21 3.26
N LYS A 83 8.04 -8.71 3.46
CA LYS A 83 7.40 -8.76 4.78
C LYS A 83 7.14 -10.19 5.25
N ILE A 84 6.80 -11.11 4.35
CA ILE A 84 6.73 -12.54 4.68
C ILE A 84 8.09 -13.06 5.14
N ALA A 85 9.17 -12.73 4.42
CA ALA A 85 10.53 -13.17 4.76
C ALA A 85 11.02 -12.58 6.10
N GLU A 86 10.55 -11.38 6.47
CA GLU A 86 10.76 -10.76 7.78
C GLU A 86 9.88 -11.35 8.89
N ASN A 87 8.95 -12.27 8.57
CA ASN A 87 7.90 -12.76 9.46
C ASN A 87 6.96 -11.65 9.98
N ASP A 88 6.85 -10.54 9.24
CA ASP A 88 5.91 -9.45 9.49
C ASP A 88 4.58 -9.74 8.78
N ILE A 89 3.71 -10.51 9.44
CA ILE A 89 2.43 -10.96 8.88
C ILE A 89 1.52 -9.76 8.54
N SER A 90 1.39 -8.80 9.45
CA SER A 90 0.54 -7.62 9.25
C SER A 90 1.04 -6.75 8.09
N GLY A 91 2.36 -6.54 8.02
CA GLY A 91 2.99 -5.85 6.91
C GLY A 91 2.79 -6.57 5.58
N ALA A 92 2.93 -7.90 5.56
CA ALA A 92 2.74 -8.72 4.36
C ALA A 92 1.32 -8.60 3.81
N ILE A 93 0.31 -8.75 4.67
CA ILE A 93 -1.11 -8.61 4.29
C ILE A 93 -1.37 -7.20 3.76
N THR A 94 -0.91 -6.17 4.47
CA THR A 94 -1.06 -4.78 4.03
C THR A 94 -0.48 -4.55 2.63
N LYS A 95 0.71 -5.08 2.33
CA LYS A 95 1.34 -4.91 1.01
C LYS A 95 0.66 -5.76 -0.06
N PHE A 96 0.27 -7.00 0.24
CA PHE A 96 -0.47 -7.83 -0.72
C PHE A 96 -1.82 -7.23 -1.10
N ARG A 97 -2.58 -6.73 -0.13
CA ARG A 97 -3.86 -6.07 -0.39
C ARG A 97 -3.70 -4.83 -1.27
N LYS A 98 -2.64 -4.05 -1.05
CA LYS A 98 -2.29 -2.94 -1.97
C LYS A 98 -1.97 -3.44 -3.38
N ALA A 99 -1.23 -4.54 -3.51
CA ALA A 99 -0.93 -5.13 -4.81
C ALA A 99 -2.20 -5.62 -5.53
N SER A 100 -3.06 -6.38 -4.82
CA SER A 100 -4.28 -6.97 -5.37
C SER A 100 -5.30 -5.90 -5.77
N MET A 101 -5.44 -4.81 -5.03
CA MET A 101 -6.32 -3.69 -5.39
C MET A 101 -5.89 -2.93 -6.65
N LEU A 102 -4.63 -3.03 -7.07
CA LEU A 102 -4.11 -2.37 -8.28
C LEU A 102 -4.17 -3.25 -9.53
N THR A 103 -4.70 -4.48 -9.43
CA THR A 103 -4.68 -5.44 -10.55
C THR A 103 -5.81 -6.46 -10.47
N ARG A 104 -6.28 -6.93 -11.62
CA ARG A 104 -7.24 -8.06 -11.71
C ARG A 104 -6.55 -9.38 -12.06
N LYS A 105 -5.25 -9.48 -11.81
CA LYS A 105 -4.44 -10.69 -12.02
C LYS A 105 -4.80 -11.75 -10.97
N PRO A 106 -5.42 -12.89 -11.35
CA PRO A 106 -5.88 -13.87 -10.38
C PRO A 106 -4.76 -14.46 -9.52
N GLU A 107 -3.55 -14.59 -10.06
CA GLU A 107 -2.39 -15.12 -9.36
C GLU A 107 -2.05 -14.32 -8.08
N ILE A 108 -2.13 -12.98 -8.13
CA ILE A 108 -1.82 -12.12 -6.96
C ILE A 108 -2.92 -12.23 -5.90
N TRP A 109 -4.18 -12.29 -6.33
CA TRP A 109 -5.31 -12.45 -5.42
C TRP A 109 -5.31 -13.82 -4.74
N LEU A 110 -5.04 -14.88 -5.50
CA LEU A 110 -4.97 -16.24 -4.94
C LEU A 110 -3.87 -16.37 -3.90
N GLU A 111 -2.70 -15.76 -4.12
CA GLU A 111 -1.63 -15.75 -3.13
C GLU A 111 -1.98 -14.95 -1.86
N LEU A 112 -2.65 -13.80 -2.01
CA LEU A 112 -3.20 -13.05 -0.87
C LEU A 112 -4.17 -13.94 -0.07
N LEU A 113 -5.16 -14.54 -0.73
CA LEU A 113 -6.19 -15.36 -0.09
C LEU A 113 -5.58 -16.59 0.60
N GLU A 114 -4.61 -17.25 -0.03
CA GLU A 114 -3.90 -18.36 0.59
C GLU A 114 -3.18 -17.92 1.88
N PHE A 115 -2.52 -16.76 1.83
CA PHE A 115 -1.78 -16.23 2.97
C PHE A 115 -2.72 -15.81 4.11
N GLU A 116 -3.81 -15.10 3.80
CA GLU A 116 -4.83 -14.71 4.77
C GLU A 116 -5.54 -15.93 5.39
N ALA A 117 -5.83 -16.97 4.60
CA ALA A 117 -6.43 -18.20 5.11
C ALA A 117 -5.52 -18.92 6.11
N LYS A 118 -4.23 -19.07 5.78
CA LYS A 118 -3.23 -19.71 6.65
C LYS A 118 -2.96 -18.94 7.94
N THR A 119 -3.15 -17.63 7.91
CA THR A 119 -2.92 -16.73 9.05
C THR A 119 -4.20 -16.35 9.78
N ALA A 120 -5.33 -16.99 9.46
CA ALA A 120 -6.66 -16.72 10.03
C ALA A 120 -7.04 -15.23 9.99
N ASN A 121 -6.65 -14.52 8.93
CA ASN A 121 -6.78 -13.07 8.90
C ASN A 121 -8.25 -12.61 8.73
N GLU A 122 -8.64 -11.56 9.45
CA GLU A 122 -10.00 -11.01 9.46
C GLU A 122 -10.46 -10.42 8.11
N TYR A 123 -9.54 -10.03 7.23
CA TYR A 123 -9.89 -9.44 5.92
C TYR A 123 -10.30 -10.49 4.89
N PHE A 124 -10.01 -11.77 5.15
CA PHE A 124 -10.23 -12.86 4.21
C PHE A 124 -11.64 -12.90 3.61
N PRO A 125 -12.75 -12.82 4.39
CA PRO A 125 -14.09 -12.95 3.80
C PRO A 125 -14.40 -11.85 2.77
N ASN A 126 -13.95 -10.63 3.05
CA ASN A 126 -14.17 -9.48 2.17
C ASN A 126 -13.31 -9.57 0.91
N ASP A 127 -12.03 -9.92 1.04
CA ASP A 127 -11.12 -10.00 -0.09
C ASP A 127 -11.43 -11.24 -0.96
N TYR A 128 -11.92 -12.33 -0.35
CA TYR A 128 -12.50 -13.47 -1.04
C TYR A 128 -13.70 -13.07 -1.91
N HIS A 129 -14.65 -12.33 -1.35
CA HIS A 129 -15.82 -11.85 -2.11
C HIS A 129 -15.41 -11.02 -3.34
N LYS A 130 -14.52 -10.04 -3.14
CA LYS A 130 -14.00 -9.19 -4.23
C LYS A 130 -13.31 -10.00 -5.32
N PHE A 131 -12.57 -11.05 -4.95
CA PHE A 131 -11.94 -11.93 -5.92
C PHE A 131 -12.97 -12.65 -6.80
N LEU A 132 -14.05 -13.15 -6.20
CA LEU A 132 -15.10 -13.88 -6.92
C LEU A 132 -15.82 -13.04 -7.98
N GLU A 133 -15.87 -11.72 -7.84
CA GLU A 133 -16.51 -10.81 -8.79
C GLU A 133 -15.87 -10.86 -10.19
N PHE A 134 -14.59 -11.21 -10.30
CA PHE A 134 -13.88 -11.25 -11.58
C PHE A 134 -13.16 -12.57 -11.88
N ALA A 135 -13.06 -13.47 -10.91
CA ALA A 135 -12.37 -14.74 -11.07
C ALA A 135 -13.07 -15.65 -12.10
N LYS A 136 -12.28 -16.41 -12.87
CA LYS A 136 -12.78 -17.49 -13.72
C LYS A 136 -13.08 -18.72 -12.86
N GLU A 137 -13.97 -19.61 -13.33
CA GLU A 137 -14.38 -20.81 -12.59
C GLU A 137 -13.22 -21.65 -12.04
N LYS A 138 -12.17 -21.85 -12.86
CA LYS A 138 -10.96 -22.58 -12.43
C LYS A 138 -10.28 -21.96 -11.19
N ASP A 139 -10.32 -20.65 -11.06
CA ASP A 139 -9.66 -19.92 -9.98
C ASP A 139 -10.58 -19.78 -8.76
N LYS A 140 -11.90 -19.69 -8.97
CA LYS A 140 -12.91 -19.79 -7.90
C LYS A 140 -12.80 -21.11 -7.15
N LEU A 141 -12.57 -22.22 -7.84
CA LEU A 141 -12.36 -23.53 -7.23
C LEU A 141 -11.15 -23.54 -6.28
N LYS A 142 -10.06 -22.86 -6.64
CA LYS A 142 -8.89 -22.72 -5.75
C LYS A 142 -9.23 -21.87 -4.53
N ALA A 143 -9.88 -20.72 -4.73
CA ALA A 143 -10.28 -19.86 -3.63
C ALA A 143 -11.23 -20.55 -2.65
N LYS A 144 -12.13 -21.42 -3.12
CA LYS A 144 -13.02 -22.22 -2.28
C LYS A 144 -12.25 -23.11 -1.29
N ASN A 145 -11.11 -23.67 -1.71
CA ASN A 145 -10.25 -24.43 -0.81
C ASN A 145 -9.63 -23.55 0.28
N PHE A 146 -9.23 -22.32 -0.05
CA PHE A 146 -8.72 -21.37 0.94
C PHE A 146 -9.80 -20.94 1.93
N TYR A 147 -11.04 -20.77 1.47
CA TYR A 147 -12.17 -20.45 2.34
C TYR A 147 -12.39 -21.53 3.40
N ARG A 148 -12.36 -22.80 3.01
CA ARG A 148 -12.43 -23.93 3.95
C ARG A 148 -11.29 -23.92 4.98
N ILE A 149 -10.06 -23.61 4.55
CA ILE A 149 -8.90 -23.52 5.47
C ILE A 149 -9.10 -22.38 6.48
N TRP A 150 -9.54 -21.22 6.01
CA TRP A 150 -9.80 -20.07 6.87
C TRP A 150 -10.88 -20.37 7.92
N GLU A 151 -12.00 -20.98 7.54
CA GLU A 151 -13.06 -21.37 8.48
C GLU A 151 -12.55 -22.35 9.55
N GLN A 152 -11.77 -23.35 9.15
CA GLN A 152 -11.17 -24.31 10.08
C GLN A 152 -10.24 -23.63 11.10
N ASN A 153 -9.48 -22.64 10.66
CA ASN A 153 -8.56 -21.90 11.54
C ASN A 153 -9.26 -20.92 12.49
N ASN A 154 -10.50 -20.49 12.18
CA ASN A 154 -11.28 -19.58 13.03
C ASN A 154 -12.33 -20.29 13.91
N SER A 155 -12.52 -21.60 13.73
CA SER A 155 -13.49 -22.39 14.51
C SER A 155 -12.85 -23.13 15.70
N ASN A 156 -11.52 -23.06 15.83
CA ASN A 156 -10.73 -23.64 16.93
C ASN A 156 -10.27 -22.55 17.89
#